data_AF-A0A7W8ESM0-F1
#
_entry.id   AF-A0A7W8ESM0-F1
#
_cell.length_a   1.000
_cell.length_b   1.000
_cell.length_c   1.000
_cell.angle_alpha   90.00
_cell.angle_beta   90.00
_cell.angle_gamma   90.00
#
_symmetry.space_group_name_H-M   'P 1'
#
loop_
_entity.id
_entity.type
_entity.pdbx_description
1 polymer ?
#
loop_
_entity_poly.entity_id
_entity_poly.type
_entity_poly.pdbx_seq_one_letter_code
_entity_poly.pdbx_strand_id
1 'polypeptide(L)'
;MPAYEPPPDDETIGLRTADTRRIAGGPAAPGGRAARRKAAKHKGRRKPRAQTAAPVAEGAQDRPLTRLEARRAERARRPSPATVASRVIGELFITAGVLMLLFVTYQLWWTNIRAHQQANAAARDLQEDWAEGKGKPGAFEPGQGFALLHIPELDVVVPVAEGIDKHKVLDRGMVGHYSEGGTKTSMPEADPGNFGVAGHRNTHGEPFRYINRLKPGDPIVVETQDTYYVYKMASILPQTSPGNTAVLGPVPPGSGFTKPGRYITLTTCTPEFTSKYRMIVWGKMVEDRPRAKGKPAALVD
;
A
#
# COMPACT_ATOMS: atom_id res chain seq x y z
N MET A 1 -3.39 43.62 -13.38
CA MET A 1 -3.19 42.27 -12.84
C MET A 1 -4.02 42.17 -11.56
N PRO A 2 -5.04 41.31 -11.47
CA PRO A 2 -5.77 41.15 -10.22
C PRO A 2 -4.97 40.27 -9.24
N ALA A 3 -4.98 40.68 -7.97
CA ALA A 3 -4.21 40.12 -6.87
C ALA A 3 -4.74 38.74 -6.42
N TYR A 4 -3.82 37.88 -5.99
CA TYR A 4 -4.10 36.53 -5.50
C TYR A 4 -4.37 36.56 -3.99
N GLU A 5 -5.55 36.11 -3.57
CA GLU A 5 -5.87 35.78 -2.17
C GLU A 5 -5.58 34.30 -1.90
N PRO A 6 -4.81 33.96 -0.85
CA PRO A 6 -4.60 32.57 -0.46
C PRO A 6 -5.80 32.03 0.35
N PRO A 7 -6.15 30.73 0.20
CA PRO A 7 -7.14 30.08 1.06
C PRO A 7 -6.56 29.82 2.47
N PRO A 8 -7.40 29.80 3.52
CA PRO A 8 -6.95 29.61 4.89
C PRO A 8 -6.51 28.16 5.15
N ASP A 9 -5.46 28.06 5.98
CA ASP A 9 -4.80 26.82 6.40
C ASP A 9 -5.70 25.98 7.33
N ASP A 10 -5.87 24.70 7.00
CA ASP A 10 -6.52 23.73 7.89
C ASP A 10 -5.45 22.77 8.45
N GLU A 11 -4.83 23.20 9.54
CA GLU A 11 -3.93 22.40 10.36
C GLU A 11 -4.72 21.59 11.41
N THR A 12 -4.53 20.27 11.33
CA THR A 12 -4.44 19.30 12.44
C THR A 12 -5.63 18.97 13.37
N ILE A 13 -5.81 17.65 13.48
CA ILE A 13 -6.58 16.82 14.40
C ILE A 13 -6.40 17.19 15.89
N GLY A 14 -7.52 17.12 16.64
CA GLY A 14 -7.51 17.05 18.11
C GLY A 14 -8.83 16.57 18.71
N LEU A 15 -9.03 15.25 18.78
CA LEU A 15 -10.04 14.61 19.63
C LEU A 15 -9.65 14.80 21.11
N ARG A 16 -10.51 15.45 21.91
CA ARG A 16 -10.66 15.25 23.37
C ARG A 16 -11.90 15.99 23.88
N THR A 17 -12.92 15.23 24.25
CA THR A 17 -14.09 15.66 25.01
C THR A 17 -13.80 15.66 26.50
N ALA A 18 -13.98 16.80 27.19
CA ALA A 18 -14.53 16.89 28.55
C ALA A 18 -14.63 18.36 29.00
N ASP A 19 -15.60 18.60 29.88
CA ASP A 19 -15.88 19.79 30.71
C ASP A 19 -17.03 20.69 30.26
N THR A 20 -18.19 20.61 30.93
CA THR A 20 -18.50 21.07 32.29
C THR A 20 -18.37 22.59 32.48
N ARG A 21 -19.55 23.17 32.80
CA ARG A 21 -19.80 24.09 33.92
C ARG A 21 -20.22 25.54 33.55
N ARG A 22 -21.45 25.86 34.02
CA ARG A 22 -21.97 27.17 34.50
C ARG A 22 -22.32 28.20 33.40
N ILE A 23 -23.43 28.97 33.44
CA ILE A 23 -24.00 29.77 34.55
C ILE A 23 -25.54 29.90 34.42
N ALA A 24 -26.19 30.12 35.57
CA ALA A 24 -27.62 30.24 35.83
C ALA A 24 -28.23 31.64 35.58
N GLY A 25 -29.57 31.70 35.47
CA GLY A 25 -30.39 32.90 35.70
C GLY A 25 -31.84 32.75 35.22
N GLY A 26 -32.80 32.61 36.15
CA GLY A 26 -34.26 32.69 35.88
C GLY A 26 -34.77 34.14 35.74
N PRO A 27 -36.08 34.39 35.46
CA PRO A 27 -37.20 34.02 36.35
C PRO A 27 -38.47 33.47 35.62
N ALA A 28 -39.61 33.45 36.33
CA ALA A 28 -40.66 32.41 36.37
C ALA A 28 -41.99 32.63 35.60
N ALA A 29 -42.61 31.51 35.18
CA ALA A 29 -44.03 31.03 35.18
C ALA A 29 -45.22 31.96 34.76
N PRO A 30 -46.47 31.46 34.48
CA PRO A 30 -47.02 30.10 34.61
C PRO A 30 -47.96 29.60 33.46
N GLY A 31 -48.32 28.30 33.48
CA GLY A 31 -49.48 27.74 32.78
C GLY A 31 -49.15 26.40 32.12
N GLY A 32 -49.89 25.30 32.29
CA GLY A 32 -51.09 24.98 33.03
C GLY A 32 -51.18 23.45 33.16
N ARG A 33 -51.89 22.99 34.19
CA ARG A 33 -52.07 21.57 34.55
C ARG A 33 -52.92 20.83 33.50
N ALA A 34 -52.34 20.33 32.40
CA ALA A 34 -53.12 19.45 31.50
C ALA A 34 -52.32 18.52 30.55
N ALA A 35 -50.99 18.46 30.58
CA ALA A 35 -50.24 17.74 29.52
C ALA A 35 -49.16 16.76 30.02
N ARG A 36 -49.33 16.14 31.19
CA ARG A 36 -48.40 15.10 31.72
C ARG A 36 -49.01 13.70 31.83
N ARG A 37 -49.83 13.32 30.84
CA ARG A 37 -50.24 11.93 30.59
C ARG A 37 -50.21 11.65 29.09
N LYS A 38 -49.05 11.19 28.60
CA LYS A 38 -48.85 10.29 27.45
C LYS A 38 -47.42 10.48 26.92
N ALA A 39 -46.46 9.75 27.49
CA ALA A 39 -45.21 9.31 26.84
C ALA A 39 -44.32 8.61 27.88
N ALA A 40 -44.77 7.45 28.36
CA ALA A 40 -43.91 6.50 29.07
C ALA A 40 -44.55 5.10 28.98
N LYS A 41 -44.56 4.52 27.78
CA LYS A 41 -44.76 3.09 27.61
C LYS A 41 -43.75 2.62 26.56
N HIS A 42 -43.01 1.57 26.92
CA HIS A 42 -42.00 0.87 26.14
C HIS A 42 -40.58 1.44 26.13
N LYS A 43 -39.87 1.25 27.25
CA LYS A 43 -38.56 0.56 27.18
C LYS A 43 -38.20 -0.10 28.52
N GLY A 44 -37.88 -1.39 28.41
CA GLY A 44 -36.84 -2.07 29.20
C GLY A 44 -37.03 -2.17 30.70
N ARG A 45 -37.58 -3.30 31.16
CA ARG A 45 -37.31 -3.82 32.51
C ARG A 45 -36.61 -5.18 32.39
N ARG A 46 -35.28 -5.15 32.31
CA ARG A 46 -34.40 -6.26 32.69
C ARG A 46 -34.61 -6.47 34.20
N LYS A 47 -35.13 -7.62 34.60
CA LYS A 47 -35.08 -8.08 36.00
C LYS A 47 -33.85 -8.99 36.17
N PRO A 48 -33.10 -8.88 37.28
CA PRO A 48 -32.10 -9.86 37.64
C PRO A 48 -32.82 -11.14 38.08
N ARG A 49 -32.41 -12.28 37.52
CA ARG A 49 -32.90 -13.60 37.94
C ARG A 49 -32.22 -13.95 39.25
N ALA A 50 -32.93 -13.75 40.35
CA ALA A 50 -32.61 -14.35 41.63
C ALA A 50 -32.59 -15.88 41.45
N GLN A 51 -31.51 -16.51 41.88
CA GLN A 51 -31.44 -17.96 42.07
C GLN A 51 -32.34 -18.29 43.26
N THR A 52 -33.61 -18.59 43.00
CA THR A 52 -34.41 -19.38 43.94
C THR A 52 -33.94 -20.83 43.81
N ALA A 53 -33.29 -21.31 44.87
CA ALA A 53 -33.07 -22.72 45.11
C ALA A 53 -34.41 -23.45 44.97
N ALA A 54 -34.43 -24.51 44.17
CA ALA A 54 -35.55 -25.43 44.09
C ALA A 54 -35.77 -26.08 45.46
N PRO A 55 -37.02 -26.37 45.88
CA PRO A 55 -37.21 -27.32 46.95
C PRO A 55 -36.62 -28.66 46.49
N VAL A 56 -35.76 -29.23 47.33
CA VAL A 56 -35.26 -30.60 47.19
C VAL A 56 -36.48 -31.49 47.39
N ALA A 57 -37.08 -31.94 46.28
CA ALA A 57 -38.02 -33.03 46.29
C ALA A 57 -37.20 -34.31 46.46
N GLU A 58 -36.97 -34.70 47.72
CA GLU A 58 -36.64 -36.07 48.06
C GLU A 58 -37.73 -36.99 47.50
N GLY A 59 -37.32 -38.00 46.74
CA GLY A 59 -38.19 -39.13 46.39
C GLY A 59 -38.93 -39.04 45.06
N ALA A 60 -38.29 -38.58 43.97
CA ALA A 60 -38.70 -39.02 42.64
C ALA A 60 -37.80 -40.19 42.24
N GLN A 61 -38.22 -41.39 42.63
CA GLN A 61 -37.73 -42.64 42.06
C GLN A 61 -37.60 -42.47 40.55
N ASP A 62 -36.47 -42.92 40.00
CA ASP A 62 -36.16 -42.98 38.59
C ASP A 62 -37.21 -43.88 37.91
N ARG A 63 -38.40 -43.31 37.63
CA ARG A 63 -39.47 -44.04 36.95
C ARG A 63 -38.90 -44.37 35.58
N PRO A 64 -38.82 -45.65 35.19
CA PRO A 64 -38.38 -45.99 33.85
C PRO A 64 -39.32 -45.28 32.88
N LEU A 65 -38.77 -44.30 32.16
CA LEU A 65 -39.53 -43.55 31.16
C LEU A 65 -40.22 -44.58 30.27
N THR A 66 -41.52 -44.41 30.06
CA THR A 66 -42.21 -45.28 29.13
C THR A 66 -41.54 -45.16 27.76
N ARG A 67 -41.52 -46.25 26.98
CA ARG A 67 -40.84 -46.29 25.66
C ARG A 67 -41.25 -45.11 24.74
N LEU A 68 -42.45 -44.57 24.94
CA LEU A 68 -43.00 -43.41 24.25
C LEU A 68 -42.46 -42.07 24.79
N GLU A 69 -42.31 -41.90 26.10
CA GLU A 69 -41.75 -40.68 26.71
C GLU A 69 -40.26 -40.55 26.44
N ALA A 70 -39.52 -41.67 26.52
CA ALA A 70 -38.13 -41.74 26.10
C ALA A 70 -37.97 -41.33 24.62
N ARG A 71 -38.84 -41.83 23.73
CA ARG A 71 -38.84 -41.45 22.31
C ARG A 71 -39.25 -40.01 22.04
N ARG A 72 -40.16 -39.41 22.83
CA ARG A 72 -40.50 -37.98 22.71
C ARG A 72 -39.38 -37.08 23.19
N ALA A 73 -38.75 -37.40 24.32
CA ALA A 73 -37.59 -36.66 24.82
C ALA A 73 -36.41 -36.76 23.84
N GLU A 74 -36.22 -37.91 23.20
CA GLU A 74 -35.22 -38.10 22.15
C GLU A 74 -35.53 -37.28 20.90
N ARG A 75 -36.80 -37.18 20.46
CA ARG A 75 -37.23 -36.30 19.36
C ARG A 75 -37.04 -34.82 19.67
N ALA A 76 -37.32 -34.40 20.90
CA ALA A 76 -37.13 -33.02 21.36
C ALA A 76 -35.64 -32.63 21.51
N ARG A 77 -34.76 -33.62 21.69
CA ARG A 77 -33.30 -33.44 21.70
C ARG A 77 -32.69 -33.37 20.29
N ARG A 78 -33.43 -33.74 19.24
CA ARG A 78 -32.93 -33.62 17.86
C ARG A 78 -32.91 -32.13 17.49
N PRO A 79 -31.77 -31.62 16.98
CA PRO A 79 -31.70 -30.23 16.54
C PRO A 79 -32.78 -30.00 15.48
N SER A 80 -33.47 -28.86 15.57
CA SER A 80 -34.51 -28.54 14.59
C SER A 80 -33.88 -28.53 13.19
N PRO A 81 -34.58 -29.01 12.15
CA PRO A 81 -34.05 -29.00 10.78
C PRO A 81 -33.63 -27.59 10.32
N ALA A 82 -34.28 -26.54 10.85
CA ALA A 82 -33.89 -25.15 10.64
C ALA A 82 -32.54 -24.79 11.29
N THR A 83 -32.24 -25.33 12.48
CA THR A 83 -30.93 -25.17 13.15
C THR A 83 -29.82 -25.89 12.39
N VAL A 84 -30.11 -27.07 11.83
CA VAL A 84 -29.14 -27.80 11.00
C VAL A 84 -28.89 -27.07 9.68
N ALA A 85 -29.94 -26.60 9.01
CA ALA A 85 -29.82 -25.85 7.76
C ALA A 85 -29.06 -24.54 7.93
N SER A 86 -29.36 -23.75 8.97
CA SER A 86 -28.63 -22.50 9.26
C SER A 86 -27.15 -22.74 9.59
N ARG A 87 -26.81 -23.86 10.26
CA ARG A 87 -25.42 -24.24 10.49
C ARG A 87 -24.68 -24.55 9.19
N VAL A 88 -25.29 -25.34 8.30
CA VAL A 88 -24.69 -25.67 6.99
C VAL A 88 -24.49 -24.41 6.15
N ILE A 89 -25.49 -23.53 6.09
CA ILE A 89 -25.39 -22.25 5.38
C ILE A 89 -24.28 -21.40 5.99
N GLY A 90 -24.24 -21.26 7.31
CA GLY A 90 -23.19 -20.51 8.01
C GLY A 90 -21.80 -21.06 7.73
N GLU A 91 -21.62 -22.37 7.74
CA GLU A 91 -20.36 -23.05 7.43
C GLU A 91 -19.93 -22.84 5.97
N LEU A 92 -20.87 -22.86 5.03
CA LEU A 92 -20.61 -22.52 3.62
C LEU A 92 -20.14 -21.06 3.45
N PHE A 93 -20.79 -20.11 4.13
CA PHE A 93 -20.36 -18.71 4.09
C PHE A 93 -18.99 -18.49 4.74
N ILE A 94 -18.71 -19.16 5.86
CA ILE A 94 -17.40 -19.08 6.53
C ILE A 94 -16.30 -19.67 5.63
N THR A 95 -16.53 -20.86 5.06
CA THR A 95 -15.56 -21.50 4.15
C THR A 95 -15.34 -20.67 2.89
N ALA A 96 -16.39 -20.13 2.28
CA ALA A 96 -16.27 -19.23 1.15
C ALA A 96 -15.47 -17.96 1.50
N GLY A 97 -15.72 -17.36 2.67
CA GLY A 97 -14.96 -16.19 3.15
C GLY A 97 -13.49 -16.49 3.39
N VAL A 98 -13.17 -17.63 4.01
CA VAL A 98 -11.78 -18.07 4.23
C VAL A 98 -11.07 -18.33 2.90
N LEU A 99 -11.73 -19.00 1.96
CA LEU A 99 -11.18 -19.24 0.61
C LEU A 99 -10.91 -17.94 -0.12
N MET A 100 -11.82 -16.96 -0.04
CA MET A 100 -11.61 -15.65 -0.65
C MET A 100 -10.42 -14.91 -0.02
N LEU A 101 -10.26 -14.95 1.32
CA LEU A 101 -9.15 -14.30 2.01
C LEU A 101 -7.80 -14.96 1.66
N LEU A 102 -7.77 -16.29 1.60
CA LEU A 102 -6.60 -17.05 1.13
C LEU A 102 -6.27 -16.73 -0.31
N PHE A 103 -7.28 -16.61 -1.18
CA PHE A 103 -7.08 -16.27 -2.59
C PHE A 103 -6.46 -14.87 -2.75
N VAL A 104 -6.96 -13.86 -2.04
CA VAL A 104 -6.38 -12.51 -2.06
C VAL A 104 -4.93 -12.52 -1.56
N THR A 105 -4.65 -13.24 -0.47
CA THR A 105 -3.29 -13.37 0.07
C THR A 105 -2.36 -14.06 -0.93
N TYR A 106 -2.83 -15.12 -1.58
CA TYR A 106 -2.10 -15.80 -2.65
C TYR A 106 -1.78 -14.86 -3.81
N GLN A 107 -2.75 -14.05 -4.27
CA GLN A 107 -2.50 -13.10 -5.35
C GLN A 107 -1.40 -12.09 -5.01
N LEU A 108 -1.37 -11.56 -3.79
CA LEU A 108 -0.34 -10.60 -3.37
C LEU A 108 1.04 -11.26 -3.23
N TRP A 109 1.11 -12.47 -2.68
CA TRP A 109 2.39 -13.13 -2.43
C TRP A 109 2.97 -13.79 -3.69
N TRP A 110 2.16 -14.53 -4.44
CA TRP A 110 2.61 -15.29 -5.61
C TRP A 110 3.08 -14.39 -6.75
N THR A 111 2.37 -13.29 -7.02
CA THR A 111 2.76 -12.34 -8.08
C THR A 111 4.10 -11.67 -7.76
N ASN A 112 4.34 -11.34 -6.49
CA ASN A 112 5.62 -10.83 -6.03
C ASN A 112 6.76 -11.83 -6.25
N ILE A 113 6.55 -13.11 -5.91
CA ILE A 113 7.58 -14.14 -6.11
C ILE A 113 7.90 -14.32 -7.59
N ARG A 114 6.87 -14.46 -8.42
CA ARG A 114 7.04 -14.62 -9.88
C ARG A 114 7.80 -13.44 -10.49
N ALA A 115 7.48 -12.23 -10.06
CA ALA A 115 8.15 -11.02 -10.54
C ALA A 115 9.62 -10.96 -10.09
N HIS A 116 9.94 -11.32 -8.84
CA HIS A 116 11.34 -11.44 -8.40
C HIS A 116 12.10 -12.47 -9.24
N GLN A 117 11.49 -13.61 -9.56
CA GLN A 117 12.12 -14.62 -10.43
C GLN A 117 12.39 -14.06 -11.84
N GLN A 118 11.45 -13.32 -12.41
CA GLN A 118 11.60 -12.69 -13.72
C GLN A 118 12.65 -11.58 -13.71
N ALA A 119 12.63 -10.70 -12.71
CA ALA A 119 13.61 -9.65 -12.54
C ALA A 119 15.03 -10.21 -12.31
N ASN A 120 15.16 -11.25 -11.48
CA ASN A 120 16.45 -11.90 -11.23
C ASN A 120 16.98 -12.64 -12.46
N ALA A 121 16.09 -13.27 -13.26
CA ALA A 121 16.48 -13.85 -14.54
C ALA A 121 16.97 -12.76 -15.50
N ALA A 122 16.19 -11.70 -15.69
CA ALA A 122 16.56 -10.58 -16.55
C ALA A 122 17.86 -9.89 -16.09
N ALA A 123 18.10 -9.77 -14.78
CA ALA A 123 19.34 -9.24 -14.24
C ALA A 123 20.55 -10.11 -14.59
N ARG A 124 20.41 -11.44 -14.46
CA ARG A 124 21.47 -12.39 -14.83
C ARG A 124 21.75 -12.37 -16.32
N ASP A 125 20.70 -12.46 -17.14
CA ASP A 125 20.81 -12.45 -18.60
C ASP A 125 21.50 -11.16 -19.07
N LEU A 126 21.13 -10.01 -18.48
CA LEU A 126 21.75 -8.72 -18.78
C LEU A 126 23.23 -8.67 -18.39
N GLN A 127 23.59 -9.21 -17.22
CA GLN A 127 24.98 -9.29 -16.78
C GLN A 127 25.82 -10.26 -17.63
N GLU A 128 25.23 -11.36 -18.07
CA GLU A 128 25.86 -12.33 -18.98
C GLU A 128 26.11 -11.70 -20.35
N ASP A 129 25.11 -11.03 -20.93
CA ASP A 129 25.25 -10.28 -22.18
C ASP A 129 26.36 -9.22 -22.09
N TRP A 130 26.46 -8.51 -20.95
CA TRP A 130 27.54 -7.56 -20.72
C TRP A 130 28.91 -8.22 -20.62
N ALA A 131 29.02 -9.38 -19.94
CA ALA A 131 30.25 -10.14 -19.84
C ALA A 131 30.74 -10.67 -21.20
N GLU A 132 29.80 -10.97 -22.09
CA GLU A 132 30.07 -11.38 -23.48
C GLU A 132 30.25 -10.20 -24.45
N GLY A 133 30.11 -8.95 -23.97
CA GLY A 133 30.22 -7.75 -24.80
C GLY A 133 29.06 -7.53 -25.77
N LYS A 134 27.93 -8.21 -25.58
CA LYS A 134 26.73 -8.14 -26.44
C LYS A 134 25.79 -6.97 -26.13
N GLY A 135 26.04 -6.24 -25.05
CA GLY A 135 25.23 -5.06 -24.74
C GLY A 135 25.35 -3.99 -25.85
N LYS A 136 24.22 -3.42 -26.23
CA LYS A 136 24.15 -2.37 -27.26
C LYS A 136 24.10 -1.01 -26.58
N PRO A 137 25.12 -0.15 -26.72
CA PRO A 137 24.97 1.26 -26.39
C PRO A 137 24.00 1.91 -27.38
N GLY A 138 23.06 2.73 -26.91
CA GLY A 138 22.16 3.51 -27.75
C GLY A 138 20.68 3.29 -27.46
N ALA A 139 19.86 3.32 -28.52
CA ALA A 139 18.40 3.20 -28.40
C ALA A 139 17.99 1.76 -28.07
N PHE A 140 17.18 1.61 -27.03
CA PHE A 140 16.65 0.32 -26.58
C PHE A 140 15.24 0.11 -27.10
N GLU A 141 14.88 -1.15 -27.35
CA GLU A 141 13.51 -1.51 -27.73
C GLU A 141 12.58 -1.47 -26.51
N PRO A 142 11.28 -1.13 -26.67
CA PRO A 142 10.34 -1.16 -25.55
C PRO A 142 10.29 -2.54 -24.86
N GLY A 143 10.58 -2.55 -23.56
CA GLY A 143 10.67 -3.74 -22.73
C GLY A 143 12.06 -4.36 -22.63
N GLN A 144 13.05 -3.85 -23.38
CA GLN A 144 14.43 -4.32 -23.32
C GLN A 144 15.12 -3.79 -22.06
N GLY A 145 15.68 -4.70 -21.26
CA GLY A 145 16.54 -4.36 -20.13
C GLY A 145 17.87 -3.76 -20.60
N PHE A 146 18.33 -2.70 -19.93
CA PHE A 146 19.57 -2.00 -20.30
C PHE A 146 20.44 -1.55 -19.13
N ALA A 147 19.91 -1.58 -17.91
CA ALA A 147 20.66 -1.22 -16.71
C ALA A 147 20.18 -2.03 -15.50
N LEU A 148 20.95 -2.00 -14.42
CA LEU A 148 20.53 -2.41 -13.08
C LEU A 148 20.45 -1.16 -12.19
N LEU A 149 19.35 -1.02 -11.48
CA LEU A 149 19.17 -0.02 -10.45
C LEU A 149 19.44 -0.65 -9.08
N HIS A 150 20.38 -0.06 -8.36
CA HIS A 150 20.74 -0.44 -6.99
C HIS A 150 20.33 0.67 -6.03
N ILE A 151 19.65 0.30 -4.96
CA ILE A 151 19.35 1.19 -3.82
C ILE A 151 19.76 0.45 -2.54
N PRO A 152 21.03 0.56 -2.11
CA PRO A 152 21.59 -0.22 -1.00
C PRO A 152 20.79 -0.11 0.30
N GLU A 153 20.39 1.10 0.69
CA GLU A 153 19.61 1.37 1.92
C GLU A 153 18.25 0.65 1.96
N LEU A 154 17.77 0.14 0.81
CA LEU A 154 16.50 -0.57 0.68
C LEU A 154 16.67 -2.03 0.27
N ASP A 155 17.90 -2.54 0.15
CA ASP A 155 18.22 -3.86 -0.39
C ASP A 155 17.60 -4.13 -1.78
N VAL A 156 17.51 -3.09 -2.62
CA VAL A 156 16.92 -3.19 -3.97
C VAL A 156 18.01 -3.35 -5.01
N VAL A 157 17.91 -4.41 -5.80
CA VAL A 157 18.62 -4.60 -7.07
C VAL A 157 17.59 -5.00 -8.11
N VAL A 158 17.35 -4.16 -9.12
CA VAL A 158 16.27 -4.37 -10.07
C VAL A 158 16.69 -3.98 -11.49
N PRO A 159 16.33 -4.76 -12.53
CA PRO A 159 16.54 -4.35 -13.92
C PRO A 159 15.75 -3.09 -14.26
N VAL A 160 16.40 -2.19 -15.00
CA VAL A 160 15.77 -1.09 -15.70
C VAL A 160 15.56 -1.51 -17.15
N ALA A 161 14.32 -1.41 -17.62
CA ALA A 161 13.96 -1.63 -19.00
C ALA A 161 13.43 -0.35 -19.66
N GLU A 162 13.55 -0.28 -20.98
CA GLU A 162 13.04 0.85 -21.75
C GLU A 162 11.51 0.83 -21.80
N GLY A 163 10.88 1.96 -21.48
CA GLY A 163 9.42 2.09 -21.45
C GLY A 163 8.79 1.69 -20.12
N ILE A 164 7.57 2.17 -19.91
CA ILE A 164 6.79 1.97 -18.67
C ILE A 164 5.57 1.08 -18.89
N ASP A 165 5.61 0.21 -19.91
CA ASP A 165 4.50 -0.70 -20.19
C ASP A 165 4.26 -1.64 -19.01
N LYS A 166 2.98 -1.79 -18.65
CA LYS A 166 2.60 -2.55 -17.48
C LYS A 166 2.99 -4.02 -17.60
N HIS A 167 2.77 -4.67 -18.73
CA HIS A 167 2.91 -6.13 -18.86
C HIS A 167 4.29 -6.58 -19.37
N LYS A 168 4.95 -5.71 -20.15
CA LYS A 168 6.30 -5.95 -20.66
C LYS A 168 7.38 -5.54 -19.68
N VAL A 169 7.10 -4.57 -18.80
CA VAL A 169 8.10 -4.02 -17.86
C VAL A 169 7.67 -4.17 -16.42
N LEU A 170 6.68 -3.39 -15.98
CA LEU A 170 6.42 -3.20 -14.54
C LEU A 170 5.95 -4.49 -13.85
N ASP A 171 4.99 -5.21 -14.42
CA ASP A 171 4.47 -6.48 -13.89
C ASP A 171 5.49 -7.63 -13.94
N ARG A 172 6.65 -7.43 -14.60
CA ARG A 172 7.75 -8.39 -14.60
C ARG A 172 8.77 -8.15 -13.49
N GLY A 173 8.47 -7.22 -12.58
CA GLY A 173 9.35 -6.86 -11.47
C GLY A 173 10.51 -5.97 -11.85
N MET A 174 10.47 -5.35 -13.03
CA MET A 174 11.45 -4.38 -13.49
C MET A 174 10.98 -2.94 -13.21
N VAL A 175 11.90 -1.99 -13.25
CA VAL A 175 11.57 -0.56 -13.32
C VAL A 175 11.65 -0.09 -14.77
N GLY A 176 10.78 0.83 -15.15
CA GLY A 176 10.67 1.30 -16.54
C GLY A 176 11.19 2.72 -16.70
N HIS A 177 12.08 2.94 -17.68
CA HIS A 177 12.49 4.28 -18.09
C HIS A 177 11.36 4.96 -18.88
N TYR A 178 11.10 6.24 -18.59
CA TYR A 178 10.15 7.03 -19.38
C TYR A 178 10.77 7.35 -20.75
N SER A 179 10.47 6.54 -21.76
CA SER A 179 11.11 6.61 -23.08
C SER A 179 10.26 7.22 -24.21
N GLU A 180 8.96 7.40 -23.98
CA GLU A 180 7.99 7.75 -25.01
C GLU A 180 7.20 9.03 -24.69
N GLY A 181 6.72 9.67 -25.75
CA GLY A 181 5.78 10.78 -25.70
C GLY A 181 6.29 12.01 -24.93
N GLY A 182 5.34 12.78 -24.39
CA GLY A 182 5.61 13.99 -23.60
C GLY A 182 6.24 13.73 -22.22
N THR A 183 6.48 12.47 -21.86
CA THR A 183 7.15 12.07 -20.62
C THR A 183 8.58 11.59 -20.85
N LYS A 184 9.06 11.55 -22.10
CA LYS A 184 10.40 11.05 -22.42
C LYS A 184 11.49 11.79 -21.62
N THR A 185 12.33 11.02 -20.94
CA THR A 185 13.44 11.51 -20.12
C THR A 185 14.81 11.20 -20.75
N SER A 186 15.85 11.84 -20.22
CA SER A 186 17.23 11.66 -20.67
C SER A 186 17.85 10.39 -20.10
N MET A 187 18.74 9.73 -20.83
CA MET A 187 19.53 8.62 -20.30
C MET A 187 20.55 9.09 -19.23
N PRO A 188 21.07 8.19 -18.37
CA PRO A 188 22.01 8.56 -17.29
C PRO A 188 23.30 9.26 -17.76
N GLU A 189 23.78 8.96 -18.97
CA GLU A 189 24.96 9.58 -19.58
C GLU A 189 24.74 11.04 -20.01
N ALA A 190 23.49 11.50 -20.13
CA ALA A 190 23.21 12.85 -20.57
C ALA A 190 23.69 13.90 -19.55
N ASP A 191 24.35 14.95 -20.04
CA ASP A 191 24.78 16.10 -19.24
C ASP A 191 24.50 17.42 -19.98
N PRO A 192 23.54 18.23 -19.50
CA PRO A 192 22.61 17.97 -18.40
C PRO A 192 21.48 17.00 -18.80
N GLY A 193 20.79 16.41 -17.81
CA GLY A 193 19.66 15.51 -18.04
C GLY A 193 18.91 15.13 -16.76
N ASN A 194 17.68 14.67 -16.91
CA ASN A 194 16.91 14.02 -15.83
C ASN A 194 16.52 12.62 -16.28
N PHE A 195 17.00 11.58 -15.61
CA PHE A 195 16.68 10.18 -15.88
C PHE A 195 15.48 9.75 -15.04
N GLY A 196 14.32 9.56 -15.69
CA GLY A 196 13.08 9.20 -15.02
C GLY A 196 12.80 7.71 -15.09
N VAL A 197 12.49 7.08 -13.96
CA VAL A 197 12.04 5.69 -13.91
C VAL A 197 10.78 5.52 -13.06
N ALA A 198 9.91 4.60 -13.48
CA ALA A 198 8.71 4.19 -12.77
C ALA A 198 8.84 2.76 -12.23
N GLY A 199 8.29 2.51 -11.05
CA GLY A 199 8.31 1.18 -10.42
C GLY A 199 7.10 0.92 -9.54
N HIS A 200 6.71 -0.35 -9.41
CA HIS A 200 5.60 -0.75 -8.55
C HIS A 200 5.91 -0.49 -7.07
N ARG A 201 4.86 -0.15 -6.30
CA ARG A 201 4.96 0.06 -4.86
C ARG A 201 4.59 -1.14 -4.00
N ASN A 202 3.67 -1.99 -4.48
CA ASN A 202 3.05 -3.02 -3.62
C ASN A 202 2.92 -4.39 -4.27
N THR A 203 3.21 -4.50 -5.57
CA THR A 203 3.06 -5.74 -6.33
C THR A 203 4.26 -5.96 -7.23
N HIS A 204 4.36 -7.16 -7.78
CA HIS A 204 5.36 -7.59 -8.75
C HIS A 204 6.77 -7.13 -8.35
N GLY A 205 7.28 -7.65 -7.24
CA GLY A 205 8.62 -7.32 -6.76
C GLY A 205 8.70 -6.03 -5.93
N GLU A 206 7.72 -5.12 -6.12
CA GLU A 206 7.57 -3.89 -5.33
C GLU A 206 8.86 -3.07 -5.14
N PRO A 207 9.66 -2.84 -6.22
CA PRO A 207 11.00 -2.25 -6.11
C PRO A 207 10.98 -0.86 -5.47
N PHE A 208 9.88 -0.12 -5.58
CA PHE A 208 9.74 1.22 -5.02
C PHE A 208 8.84 1.30 -3.79
N ARG A 209 8.58 0.19 -3.10
CA ARG A 209 7.74 0.16 -1.90
C ARG A 209 8.16 1.20 -0.85
N TYR A 210 9.46 1.25 -0.60
CA TYR A 210 10.05 1.97 0.51
C TYR A 210 10.95 3.14 0.10
N ILE A 211 10.84 3.67 -1.12
CA ILE A 211 11.62 4.85 -1.53
C ILE A 211 11.32 6.08 -0.67
N ASN A 212 10.19 6.11 0.03
CA ASN A 212 9.86 7.12 1.03
C ASN A 212 10.75 7.09 2.28
N ARG A 213 11.54 6.03 2.48
CA ARG A 213 12.47 5.89 3.62
C ARG A 213 13.86 6.43 3.30
N LEU A 214 14.14 6.72 2.03
CA LEU A 214 15.40 7.33 1.63
C LEU A 214 15.55 8.72 2.24
N LYS A 215 16.77 9.02 2.67
CA LYS A 215 17.19 10.27 3.27
C LYS A 215 18.12 11.01 2.32
N PRO A 216 18.22 12.35 2.44
CA PRO A 216 19.21 13.11 1.68
C PRO A 216 20.62 12.55 1.87
N GLY A 217 21.26 12.20 0.76
CA GLY A 217 22.60 11.61 0.75
C GLY A 217 22.65 10.10 0.43
N ASP A 218 21.53 9.38 0.60
CA ASP A 218 21.48 7.94 0.35
C ASP A 218 21.78 7.62 -1.12
N PRO A 219 22.59 6.59 -1.40
CA PRO A 219 23.01 6.27 -2.76
C PRO A 219 21.89 5.60 -3.57
N ILE A 220 21.78 6.03 -4.83
CA ILE A 220 20.97 5.39 -5.88
C ILE A 220 21.92 5.19 -7.06
N VAL A 221 22.23 3.94 -7.41
CA VAL A 221 23.25 3.64 -8.42
C VAL A 221 22.60 3.00 -9.65
N VAL A 222 22.83 3.57 -10.82
CA VAL A 222 22.45 2.98 -12.10
C VAL A 222 23.70 2.34 -12.71
N GLU A 223 23.73 1.02 -12.76
CA GLU A 223 24.78 0.23 -13.39
C GLU A 223 24.37 -0.08 -14.84
N THR A 224 25.20 0.31 -15.80
CA THR A 224 25.09 -0.10 -17.20
C THR A 224 26.22 -1.05 -17.57
N GLN A 225 26.29 -1.43 -18.85
CA GLN A 225 27.38 -2.23 -19.39
C GLN A 225 28.76 -1.61 -19.11
N ASP A 226 28.87 -0.28 -19.23
CA ASP A 226 30.16 0.40 -19.25
C ASP A 226 30.39 1.33 -18.05
N THR A 227 29.33 1.73 -17.34
CA THR A 227 29.41 2.81 -16.33
C THR A 227 28.50 2.56 -15.14
N TYR A 228 28.96 2.95 -13.95
CA TYR A 228 28.14 3.16 -12.76
C TYR A 228 27.85 4.66 -12.61
N TYR A 229 26.58 5.03 -12.64
CA TYR A 229 26.12 6.39 -12.37
C TYR A 229 25.60 6.46 -10.93
N VAL A 230 26.33 7.14 -10.06
CA VAL A 230 26.00 7.26 -8.64
C VAL A 230 25.25 8.57 -8.43
N TYR A 231 23.99 8.46 -8.01
CA TYR A 231 23.18 9.56 -7.54
C TYR A 231 23.09 9.53 -6.02
N LYS A 232 22.91 10.69 -5.41
CA LYS A 232 22.49 10.80 -4.02
C LYS A 232 21.07 11.33 -3.98
N MET A 233 20.20 10.71 -3.18
CA MET A 233 18.87 11.21 -2.90
C MET A 233 18.96 12.65 -2.39
N ALA A 234 18.13 13.53 -2.92
CA ALA A 234 18.14 14.96 -2.61
C ALA A 234 16.84 15.40 -1.93
N SER A 235 15.68 15.05 -2.51
CA SER A 235 14.38 15.52 -2.04
C SER A 235 13.26 14.56 -2.43
N ILE A 236 12.09 14.75 -1.79
CA ILE A 236 10.90 13.93 -1.98
C ILE A 236 9.65 14.81 -2.08
N LEU A 237 8.78 14.48 -3.02
CA LEU A 237 7.39 14.93 -3.05
C LEU A 237 6.51 13.74 -2.68
N PRO A 238 6.03 13.65 -1.42
CA PRO A 238 5.39 12.45 -0.89
C PRO A 238 4.07 12.13 -1.61
N GLN A 239 3.41 13.15 -2.19
CA GLN A 239 2.15 12.99 -2.89
C GLN A 239 1.96 14.07 -3.97
N THR A 240 1.59 13.65 -5.18
CA THR A 240 1.15 14.50 -6.29
C THR A 240 0.08 13.82 -7.14
N SER A 241 -0.65 14.59 -7.94
CA SER A 241 -1.57 14.05 -8.96
C SER A 241 -0.83 13.15 -9.95
N PRO A 242 -1.43 12.03 -10.41
CA PRO A 242 -0.87 11.20 -11.48
C PRO A 242 -0.59 11.94 -12.79
N GLY A 243 -1.30 13.05 -13.05
CA GLY A 243 -1.10 13.88 -14.25
C GLY A 243 0.05 14.89 -14.14
N ASN A 244 0.74 14.97 -13.00
CA ASN A 244 1.87 15.90 -12.84
C ASN A 244 3.14 15.35 -13.51
N THR A 245 3.22 15.44 -14.84
CA THR A 245 4.40 15.00 -15.61
C THR A 245 5.58 15.97 -15.52
N ALA A 246 5.36 17.20 -15.05
CA ALA A 246 6.41 18.21 -14.93
C ALA A 246 7.56 17.78 -14.00
N VAL A 247 7.29 16.87 -13.06
CA VAL A 247 8.28 16.26 -12.16
C VAL A 247 9.38 15.47 -12.88
N LEU A 248 9.18 15.15 -14.16
CA LEU A 248 10.15 14.50 -15.05
C LEU A 248 10.95 15.50 -15.91
N GLY A 249 10.68 16.80 -15.79
CA GLY A 249 11.34 17.83 -16.59
C GLY A 249 12.86 17.89 -16.34
N PRO A 250 13.63 18.52 -17.24
CA PRO A 250 15.10 18.62 -17.12
C PRO A 250 15.58 19.28 -15.82
N VAL A 251 14.80 20.25 -15.31
CA VAL A 251 14.94 20.80 -13.95
C VAL A 251 13.59 20.62 -13.27
N PRO A 252 13.39 19.52 -12.52
CA PRO A 252 12.06 19.11 -12.09
C PRO A 252 11.49 20.04 -11.00
N PRO A 253 10.31 20.65 -11.19
CA PRO A 253 9.69 21.53 -10.19
C PRO A 253 9.41 20.78 -8.88
N GLY A 254 9.61 21.46 -7.75
CA GLY A 254 9.42 20.89 -6.41
C GLY A 254 10.63 20.08 -5.89
N SER A 255 11.61 19.76 -6.73
CA SER A 255 12.82 19.05 -6.32
C SER A 255 13.80 19.91 -5.49
N GLY A 256 13.68 21.23 -5.56
CA GLY A 256 14.66 22.18 -5.01
C GLY A 256 15.85 22.46 -5.95
N PHE A 257 15.94 21.78 -7.10
CA PHE A 257 16.94 22.10 -8.12
C PHE A 257 16.56 23.37 -8.88
N THR A 258 17.53 24.26 -9.11
CA THR A 258 17.33 25.58 -9.72
C THR A 258 18.09 25.79 -11.03
N LYS A 259 18.96 24.85 -11.40
CA LYS A 259 19.81 24.92 -12.59
C LYS A 259 19.81 23.57 -13.32
N PRO A 260 20.16 23.54 -14.61
CA PRO A 260 20.47 22.29 -15.30
C PRO A 260 21.54 21.49 -14.54
N GLY A 261 21.40 20.18 -14.57
CA GLY A 261 22.31 19.25 -13.91
C GLY A 261 21.98 17.82 -14.31
N ARG A 262 22.58 16.85 -13.63
CA ARG A 262 22.37 15.41 -13.86
C ARG A 262 21.52 14.85 -12.72
N TYR A 263 20.25 14.58 -13.01
CA TYR A 263 19.24 14.19 -12.04
C TYR A 263 18.69 12.80 -12.32
N ILE A 264 18.14 12.16 -11.28
CA ILE A 264 17.32 10.96 -11.38
C ILE A 264 15.97 11.24 -10.71
N THR A 265 14.89 10.73 -11.31
CA THR A 265 13.53 10.83 -10.77
C THR A 265 12.93 9.43 -10.64
N LEU A 266 12.60 9.02 -9.42
CA LEU A 266 11.90 7.77 -9.15
C LEU A 266 10.42 8.07 -8.91
N THR A 267 9.53 7.38 -9.63
CA THR A 267 8.08 7.56 -9.48
C THR A 267 7.38 6.26 -9.09
N THR A 268 6.42 6.36 -8.17
CA THR A 268 5.60 5.22 -7.77
C THR A 268 4.20 5.63 -7.31
N CYS A 269 3.29 4.68 -7.17
CA CYS A 269 1.92 4.90 -6.68
C CYS A 269 1.91 5.23 -5.18
N THR A 270 0.96 6.04 -4.72
CA THR A 270 0.77 6.29 -3.27
C THR A 270 -0.69 6.67 -2.97
N PRO A 271 -1.21 6.45 -1.75
CA PRO A 271 -0.72 5.59 -0.65
C PRO A 271 -0.50 4.12 -1.05
N GLU A 272 -0.06 3.29 -0.09
CA GLU A 272 0.10 1.85 -0.34
C GLU A 272 -1.24 1.19 -0.72
N PHE A 273 -1.17 0.19 -1.60
CA PHE A 273 -2.31 -0.58 -2.12
C PHE A 273 -3.34 0.23 -2.92
N THR A 274 -2.98 1.43 -3.36
CA THR A 274 -3.80 2.29 -4.23
C THR A 274 -2.95 2.93 -5.33
N SER A 275 -3.59 3.43 -6.38
CA SER A 275 -2.98 4.15 -7.50
C SER A 275 -3.48 5.60 -7.59
N LYS A 276 -4.12 6.11 -6.51
CA LYS A 276 -4.77 7.43 -6.47
C LYS A 276 -3.81 8.59 -6.74
N TYR A 277 -2.62 8.55 -6.16
CA TYR A 277 -1.60 9.57 -6.30
C TYR A 277 -0.25 8.97 -6.72
N ARG A 278 0.73 9.84 -6.91
CA ARG A 278 2.12 9.46 -7.13
C ARG A 278 3.03 10.04 -6.04
N MET A 279 4.06 9.31 -5.71
CA MET A 279 5.19 9.75 -4.89
C MET A 279 6.40 9.88 -5.79
N ILE A 280 7.17 10.95 -5.60
CA ILE A 280 8.34 11.26 -6.41
C ILE A 280 9.55 11.43 -5.49
N VAL A 281 10.65 10.75 -5.83
CA VAL A 281 11.96 10.95 -5.19
C VAL A 281 12.92 11.46 -6.26
N TRP A 282 13.68 12.50 -5.93
CA TRP A 282 14.72 13.02 -6.79
C TRP A 282 16.10 12.76 -6.20
N GLY A 283 17.05 12.46 -7.07
CA GLY A 283 18.47 12.38 -6.73
C GLY A 283 19.31 13.24 -7.69
N LYS A 284 20.52 13.58 -7.24
CA LYS A 284 21.52 14.31 -8.04
C LYS A 284 22.78 13.46 -8.19
N MET A 285 23.32 13.41 -9.40
CA MET A 285 24.53 12.64 -9.67
C MET A 285 25.73 13.23 -8.93
N VAL A 286 26.58 12.35 -8.41
CA VAL A 286 27.84 12.68 -7.72
C VAL A 286 29.06 11.98 -8.31
N GLU A 287 28.88 10.89 -9.06
CA GLU A 287 29.98 10.15 -9.72
C GLU A 287 29.47 9.46 -10.98
N ASP A 288 30.23 9.53 -12.07
CA ASP A 288 30.15 8.64 -13.22
C ASP A 288 31.43 7.81 -13.33
N ARG A 289 31.31 6.52 -12.96
CA ARG A 289 32.45 5.64 -12.79
C ARG A 289 32.48 4.58 -13.89
N PRO A 290 33.46 4.59 -14.80
CA PRO A 290 33.64 3.50 -15.75
C PRO A 290 33.74 2.16 -15.03
N ARG A 291 33.04 1.13 -15.54
CA ARG A 291 32.99 -0.23 -14.97
C ARG A 291 34.37 -0.85 -14.82
N ALA A 292 35.30 -0.51 -15.72
CA ALA A 292 36.70 -0.90 -15.65
C ALA A 292 37.41 -0.46 -14.35
N LYS A 293 36.90 0.55 -13.64
CA LYS A 293 37.41 0.98 -12.32
C LYS A 293 36.83 0.18 -11.15
N GLY A 294 36.03 -0.85 -11.41
CA GLY A 294 35.32 -1.63 -10.39
C GLY A 294 34.11 -0.89 -9.81
N LYS A 295 33.40 -1.58 -8.91
CA LYS A 295 32.19 -1.05 -8.25
C LYS A 295 32.49 0.24 -7.47
N PRO A 296 31.55 1.21 -7.44
CA PRO A 296 31.68 2.40 -6.61
C PRO A 296 31.58 2.05 -5.12
N ALA A 297 32.11 2.93 -4.25
CA ALA A 297 32.08 2.74 -2.79
C ALA A 297 30.66 2.46 -2.26
N ALA A 298 29.64 3.04 -2.91
CA ALA A 298 28.24 2.81 -2.56
C ALA A 298 27.75 1.36 -2.74
N LEU A 299 28.50 0.49 -3.42
CA LEU A 299 28.13 -0.92 -3.68
C LEU A 299 29.17 -1.92 -3.12
N VAL A 300 30.12 -1.46 -2.31
CA VAL A 300 31.14 -2.30 -1.67
C VAL A 300 31.14 -1.98 -0.17
N ASP A 301 30.42 -2.80 0.59
CA ASP A 301 30.56 -2.89 2.04
C ASP A 301 31.66 -3.87 2.42
#